data_AF-A0A536ZRC8-F1
#
_entry.id   AF-A0A536ZRC8-F1
#
_cell.length_a   1.000
_cell.length_b   1.000
_cell.length_c   1.000
_cell.angle_alpha   90.00
_cell.angle_beta   90.00
_cell.angle_gamma   90.00
#
_symmetry.space_group_name_H-M   'P 1'
#
loop_
_entity.id
_entity.type
_entity.pdbx_description
1 polymer ?
#
loop_
_entity_poly.entity_id
_entity_poly.type
_entity_poly.pdbx_seq_one_letter_code
_entity_poly.pdbx_strand_id
1 'polypeptide(L)' 'MRAKAFARHSVIPEPPEEPLPENCCERGCDRCVFTVYYEAIDAWRRDIECGWR' A
#
# COMPACT_ATOMS: atom_id res chain seq x y z
N MET A 1 -24.43 27.65 16.77
CA MET A 1 -23.92 26.28 17.04
C MET A 1 -23.37 25.76 15.71
N ARG A 2 -22.09 25.36 15.66
CA ARG A 2 -21.32 25.11 14.43
C ARG A 2 -21.87 23.93 13.63
N ALA A 3 -22.20 24.15 12.36
CA ALA A 3 -22.55 23.10 11.41
C ALA A 3 -21.32 22.20 11.17
N LYS A 4 -21.43 20.91 11.51
CA LYS A 4 -20.41 19.91 11.18
C LYS A 4 -20.50 19.61 9.68
N ALA A 5 -19.54 20.12 8.92
CA ALA A 5 -19.29 19.64 7.58
C ALA A 5 -18.86 18.17 7.67
N PHE A 6 -19.67 17.25 7.14
CA PHE A 6 -19.27 15.86 6.93
C PHE A 6 -18.20 15.85 5.84
N ALA A 7 -16.94 15.97 6.26
CA ALA A 7 -15.81 15.69 5.40
C ALA A 7 -15.98 14.24 4.93
N ARG A 8 -16.29 14.08 3.64
CA ARG A 8 -16.36 12.76 3.00
C ARG A 8 -14.99 12.14 3.19
N HIS A 9 -14.91 11.11 4.02
CA HIS A 9 -13.69 10.40 4.34
C HIS A 9 -13.24 9.64 3.09
N SER A 10 -12.61 10.33 2.13
CA SER A 10 -11.80 9.66 1.12
C SER A 10 -10.43 9.42 1.74
N VAL A 11 -10.35 8.49 2.68
CA VAL A 11 -9.05 8.03 3.17
C VAL A 11 -8.52 7.06 2.13
N ILE A 12 -7.71 7.63 1.26
CA ILE A 12 -6.85 6.86 0.38
C ILE A 12 -5.98 5.98 1.31
N PRO A 13 -5.90 4.67 1.07
CA PRO A 13 -5.04 3.80 1.87
C PRO A 13 -3.60 4.29 1.74
N GLU A 14 -2.83 4.23 2.83
CA GLU A 14 -1.41 4.55 2.77
C GLU A 14 -0.68 3.52 1.90
N PRO A 15 0.35 3.93 1.15
CA PRO A 15 1.13 3.00 0.35
C PRO A 15 1.85 1.98 1.25
N PRO A 16 2.08 0.75 0.76
CA PRO A 16 2.91 -0.24 1.45
C PRO A 16 4.29 0.30 1.82
N GLU A 17 4.79 -0.11 2.99
CA GLU A 17 6.14 0.23 3.45
C GLU A 17 7.20 -0.55 2.65
N GLU A 18 8.26 0.14 2.23
CA GLU A 18 9.37 -0.47 1.50
C GLU A 18 10.18 -1.39 2.42
N PRO A 19 10.45 -2.64 2.01
CA PRO A 19 11.22 -3.56 2.83
C PRO A 19 12.69 -3.17 2.90
N LEU A 20 13.26 -3.22 4.11
CA LEU A 20 14.69 -3.04 4.32
C LEU A 20 15.51 -4.20 3.69
N PRO A 21 16.76 -3.96 3.27
CA PRO A 21 17.63 -5.00 2.74
C PRO A 21 17.83 -6.20 3.68
N GLU A 22 17.83 -5.96 5.00
CA GLU A 22 17.93 -7.01 6.02
C GLU A 22 16.72 -7.97 6.06
N ASN A 23 15.57 -7.55 5.51
CA ASN A 23 14.41 -8.42 5.33
C ASN A 23 14.57 -9.35 4.12
N CYS A 24 15.53 -9.06 3.24
CA CYS A 24 15.90 -9.97 2.18
C CYS A 24 16.69 -11.13 2.79
N CYS A 25 16.17 -12.33 2.62
CA CYS A 25 16.81 -13.53 3.14
C CYS A 25 18.19 -13.80 2.50
N GLU A 26 18.51 -13.17 1.35
CA GLU A 26 19.76 -13.31 0.57
C GLU A 26 20.19 -14.74 0.17
N ARG A 27 19.37 -15.74 0.53
CA ARG A 27 19.61 -17.17 0.27
C ARG A 27 18.93 -17.68 -1.00
N GLY A 28 18.38 -16.78 -1.83
CA GLY A 28 17.66 -17.14 -3.05
C GLY A 28 16.29 -17.79 -2.78
N CYS A 29 15.55 -17.31 -1.78
CA CYS A 29 14.22 -17.81 -1.48
C CYS A 29 13.26 -17.71 -2.68
N ASP A 30 12.37 -18.70 -2.83
CA ASP A 30 11.38 -18.75 -3.90
C ASP A 30 10.43 -17.54 -3.92
N ARG A 31 10.22 -16.90 -2.76
CA ARG A 31 9.42 -15.67 -2.62
C ARG A 31 10.23 -14.57 -1.95
N CYS A 32 10.76 -13.64 -2.74
CA CYS A 32 11.53 -12.49 -2.26
C CYS A 32 10.60 -11.44 -1.63
N VAL A 33 11.04 -10.80 -0.54
CA VAL A 33 10.29 -9.72 0.13
C VAL A 33 10.02 -8.55 -0.83
N PHE A 34 10.98 -8.22 -1.69
CA PHE A 34 10.81 -7.19 -2.71
C PHE A 34 9.76 -7.58 -3.74
N THR A 35 9.66 -8.86 -4.11
CA THR A 35 8.61 -9.34 -5.03
C THR A 35 7.22 -9.09 -4.43
N VAL A 36 7.03 -9.45 -3.16
CA VAL A 36 5.76 -9.22 -2.45
C VAL A 36 5.45 -7.73 -2.31
N TYR A 37 6.46 -6.91 -2.04
CA TYR A 37 6.31 -5.46 -1.97
C TYR A 37 5.84 -4.87 -3.30
N TYR A 38 6.46 -5.23 -4.43
CA TYR A 38 6.04 -4.73 -5.72
C TYR A 38 4.63 -5.20 -6.11
N GLU A 39 4.27 -6.45 -5.80
CA GLU A 39 2.89 -6.95 -5.95
C GLU A 39 1.89 -6.10 -5.16
N ALA A 40 2.22 -5.76 -3.91
CA ALA A 40 1.36 -4.95 -3.05
C ALA A 40 1.25 -3.49 -3.54
N ILE A 41 2.34 -2.90 -4.03
CA ILE A 41 2.35 -1.56 -4.62
C ILE A 41 1.48 -1.51 -5.87
N ASP A 42 1.56 -2.52 -6.73
CA ASP A 42 0.74 -2.62 -7.93
C ASP A 42 -0.74 -2.79 -7.62
N ALA A 43 -1.08 -3.55 -6.57
CA ALA A 43 -2.45 -3.65 -6.07
C ALA A 43 -2.95 -2.30 -5.54
N TRP A 44 -2.15 -1.64 -4.68
CA TRP A 44 -2.47 -0.33 -4.13
C TRP A 44 -2.70 0.72 -5.22
N ARG A 45 -1.84 0.76 -6.25
CA ARG A 45 -1.99 1.67 -7.40
C ARG A 45 -3.31 1.45 -8.13
N ARG A 46 -3.72 0.18 -8.33
CA ARG A 46 -5.01 -0.14 -8.94
C ARG A 46 -6.17 0.32 -8.06
N ASP A 47 -6.08 0.12 -6.75
CA ASP A 47 -7.14 0.50 -5.80
C ASP A 47 -7.37 2.01 -5.76
N ILE A 48 -6.29 2.82 -5.80
CA ILE A 48 -6.40 4.28 -5.84
C ILE A 48 -6.84 4.79 -7.22
N GLU A 49 -6.42 4.14 -8.31
CA GLU A 49 -6.76 4.53 -9.69
C GLU A 49 -8.21 4.19 -10.05
N CYS A 50 -8.71 3.04 -9.59
CA CYS A 50 -10.12 2.64 -9.78
C CYS A 50 -11.12 3.44 -8.93
N GLY A 51 -10.64 4.40 -8.14
CA GLY A 51 -11.47 5.18 -7.24
C GLY A 51 -11.98 4.30 -6.09
N TRP A 52 -11.07 3.99 -5.17
CA TRP A 52 -11.30 3.36 -3.87
C TRP A 52 -12.76 3.52 -3.40
N ARG A 53 -13.54 2.44 -3.50
CA ARG A 53 -15.02 2.40 -3.38
C ARG A 53 -15.49 2.30 -1.93
#